data_AF-A0A3M2BMA8-F1
#
_entry.id   AF-A0A3M2BMA8-F1
#
_cell.length_a   1.000
_cell.length_b   1.000
_cell.length_c   1.000
_cell.angle_alpha   90.00
_cell.angle_beta   90.00
_cell.angle_gamma   90.00
#
_symmetry.space_group_name_H-M   'P 1'
#
loop_
_entity.id
_entity.type
_entity.pdbx_description
1 polymer ?
#
loop_
_entity_poly.entity_id
_entity_poly.type
_entity_poly.pdbx_seq_one_letter_code
_entity_poly.pdbx_strand_id
1 'polypeptide(L)'
;MLSFGFTDLAGSFDTGSAVFRAVASDTEELGTSGDVTRLAPTQATANYDVGFLSRSANANVVLEMVVSILDPMTATGTGAFSITDDDGDVLSGQITGTFNTPGAGITFFAGLLSEVSITGDSFDGPDGGSFVADLPGRQPYDGASVSLFILSGGGFFNRDFENVSVQFDGQLLPSPGSIVLLGAGSLIALHRRR
;
A
#
# COMPACT_ATOMS: atom_id res chain seq x y z
N MET A 1 7.92 0.62 -12.10
CA MET A 1 7.57 -0.38 -11.08
C MET A 1 7.90 0.23 -9.73
N LEU A 2 6.97 0.12 -8.79
CA LEU A 2 7.07 0.69 -7.46
C LEU A 2 6.57 -0.34 -6.45
N SER A 3 7.14 -0.36 -5.27
CA SER A 3 6.66 -1.13 -4.13
C SER A 3 6.54 -0.23 -2.91
N PHE A 4 5.74 -0.66 -1.94
CA PHE A 4 5.67 -0.04 -0.63
C PHE A 4 5.45 -1.13 0.42
N GLY A 5 5.87 -0.85 1.65
CA GLY A 5 5.66 -1.73 2.79
C GLY A 5 5.61 -0.91 4.06
N PHE A 6 4.59 -1.14 4.89
CA PHE A 6 4.42 -0.49 6.18
C PHE A 6 4.09 -1.54 7.25
N THR A 7 4.71 -1.40 8.41
CA THR A 7 4.43 -2.22 9.60
C THR A 7 3.85 -1.35 10.70
N ASP A 8 3.13 -2.00 11.63
CA ASP A 8 2.63 -1.36 12.84
C ASP A 8 1.69 -0.18 12.58
N LEU A 9 0.90 -0.29 11.50
CA LEU A 9 -0.28 0.54 11.32
C LEU A 9 -1.30 0.22 12.41
N ALA A 10 -1.95 1.24 12.96
CA ALA A 10 -3.03 1.08 13.92
C ALA A 10 -4.31 0.60 13.23
N GLY A 11 -4.50 -0.71 13.27
CA GLY A 11 -5.66 -1.43 12.77
C GLY A 11 -6.87 -1.30 13.69
N SER A 12 -8.04 -1.08 13.09
CA SER A 12 -9.34 -1.05 13.74
C SER A 12 -10.42 -1.63 12.85
N PHE A 13 -11.50 -2.10 13.46
CA PHE A 13 -12.73 -2.48 12.78
C PHE A 13 -13.94 -2.10 13.62
N ASP A 14 -14.94 -1.54 12.96
CA ASP A 14 -16.22 -1.17 13.55
C ASP A 14 -17.34 -2.02 12.90
N THR A 15 -18.00 -2.85 13.70
CA THR A 15 -19.07 -3.75 13.27
C THR A 15 -20.33 -3.01 12.83
N GLY A 16 -20.56 -1.78 13.31
CA GLY A 16 -21.71 -0.97 12.96
C GLY A 16 -21.66 -0.44 11.53
N SER A 17 -20.49 -0.02 11.09
CA SER A 17 -20.19 0.50 9.75
C SER A 17 -19.59 -0.55 8.81
N ALA A 18 -19.15 -1.69 9.37
CA ALA A 18 -18.38 -2.72 8.69
C ALA A 18 -17.10 -2.17 8.04
N VAL A 19 -16.48 -1.15 8.63
CA VAL A 19 -15.26 -0.53 8.10
C VAL A 19 -14.04 -1.03 8.87
N PHE A 20 -13.07 -1.57 8.13
CA PHE A 20 -11.72 -1.82 8.59
C PHE A 20 -10.83 -0.63 8.22
N ARG A 21 -10.02 -0.17 9.17
CA ARG A 21 -9.04 0.91 8.94
C ARG A 21 -7.68 0.49 9.48
N ALA A 22 -6.63 0.81 8.77
CA ALA A 22 -5.25 0.76 9.27
C ALA A 22 -4.59 2.10 8.96
N VAL A 23 -4.20 2.83 10.00
CA VAL A 23 -3.65 4.19 9.87
C VAL A 23 -2.27 4.27 10.48
N ALA A 24 -1.44 5.16 9.97
CA ALA A 24 -0.17 5.47 10.60
C ALA A 24 -0.39 5.92 12.05
N SER A 25 0.49 5.48 12.94
CA SER A 25 0.46 5.77 14.37
C SER A 25 1.88 6.03 14.87
N ASP A 26 1.97 6.84 15.92
CA ASP A 26 3.23 7.19 16.58
C ASP A 26 3.11 7.06 18.11
N THR A 27 2.41 6.01 18.54
CA THR A 27 2.29 5.67 19.97
C THR A 27 3.42 4.73 20.38
N GLU A 28 3.67 4.62 21.68
CA GLU A 28 4.72 3.73 22.20
C GLU A 28 4.47 2.26 21.83
N GLU A 29 3.20 1.86 21.74
CA GLU A 29 2.80 0.49 21.38
C GLU A 29 2.70 0.26 19.86
N LEU A 30 2.44 1.30 19.06
CA LEU A 30 2.22 1.24 17.62
C LEU A 30 2.90 2.42 16.95
N GLY A 31 4.21 2.26 16.72
CA GLY A 31 5.02 3.18 15.94
C GLY A 31 5.16 2.67 14.51
N THR A 32 4.42 3.26 13.58
CA THR A 32 4.46 2.87 12.17
C THR A 32 5.82 3.16 11.57
N SER A 33 6.33 2.22 10.76
CA SER A 33 7.50 2.43 9.91
C SER A 33 7.30 1.74 8.57
N GLY A 34 8.08 2.14 7.57
CA GLY A 34 7.97 1.58 6.24
C GLY A 34 8.81 2.29 5.20
N ASP A 35 8.55 1.94 3.95
CA ASP A 35 9.19 2.55 2.81
C ASP A 35 8.31 2.55 1.56
N VAL A 36 8.64 3.46 0.65
CA VAL A 36 8.16 3.45 -0.74
C VAL A 36 9.37 3.41 -1.66
N THR A 37 9.46 2.36 -2.46
CA THR A 37 10.64 2.09 -3.28
C THR A 37 10.29 2.11 -4.78
N ARG A 38 10.98 2.96 -5.52
CA ARG A 38 10.98 2.92 -6.99
C ARG A 38 11.94 1.82 -7.47
N LEU A 39 11.39 0.80 -8.12
CA LEU A 39 12.15 -0.36 -8.64
C LEU A 39 12.65 -0.16 -10.08
N ALA A 40 12.13 0.84 -10.78
CA ALA A 40 12.61 1.22 -12.12
C ALA A 40 13.74 2.26 -12.04
N PRO A 41 14.75 2.23 -12.93
CA PRO A 41 15.79 3.25 -12.95
C PRO A 41 15.24 4.69 -13.03
N THR A 42 15.79 5.65 -12.28
CA THR A 42 16.77 5.48 -11.18
C THR A 42 16.09 4.92 -9.94
N GLN A 43 16.61 3.82 -9.41
CA GLN A 43 16.08 3.20 -8.19
C GLN A 43 16.42 4.06 -6.98
N ALA A 44 15.42 4.30 -6.15
CA ALA A 44 15.58 4.99 -4.88
C ALA A 44 14.36 4.70 -3.99
N THR A 45 14.54 4.95 -2.70
CA THR A 45 13.58 4.62 -1.64
C THR A 45 13.33 5.87 -0.81
N ALA A 46 12.06 6.18 -0.59
CA ALA A 46 11.58 7.15 0.39
C ALA A 46 11.33 6.39 1.70
N ASN A 47 12.03 6.78 2.78
CA ASN A 47 12.00 6.07 4.06
C ASN A 47 11.06 6.75 5.06
N TYR A 48 10.35 5.93 5.83
CA TYR A 48 9.46 6.32 6.91
C TYR A 48 9.90 5.56 8.16
N ASP A 49 10.77 6.16 8.97
CA ASP A 49 11.21 5.57 10.23
C ASP A 49 10.13 5.76 11.30
N VAL A 50 10.18 4.95 12.36
CA VAL A 50 9.32 5.16 13.55
C VAL A 50 9.46 6.61 14.04
N GLY A 51 8.34 7.29 14.30
CA GLY A 51 8.33 8.71 14.65
C GLY A 51 8.01 9.67 13.49
N PHE A 52 7.80 9.19 12.26
CA PHE A 52 7.69 10.07 11.10
C PHE A 52 6.51 11.05 11.18
N LEU A 53 5.39 10.65 11.80
CA LEU A 53 4.22 11.52 12.00
C LEU A 53 4.52 12.72 12.92
N SER A 54 5.47 12.59 13.85
CA SER A 54 5.91 13.69 14.70
C SER A 54 6.94 14.59 14.02
N ARG A 55 7.61 14.10 12.96
CA ARG A 55 8.66 14.81 12.23
C ARG A 55 8.14 15.55 10.99
N SER A 56 7.12 15.00 10.34
CA SER A 56 6.47 15.59 9.17
C SER A 56 5.03 15.99 9.49
N ALA A 57 4.61 17.16 9.01
CA ALA A 57 3.23 17.60 9.13
C ALA A 57 2.31 16.98 8.07
N ASN A 58 2.88 16.39 7.03
CA ASN A 58 2.15 15.89 5.86
C ASN A 58 2.16 14.36 5.79
N ALA A 59 3.31 13.74 6.08
CA ALA A 59 3.50 12.31 5.87
C ALA A 59 2.45 11.49 6.64
N ASN A 60 1.82 10.54 5.96
CA ASN A 60 0.76 9.73 6.53
C ASN A 60 0.52 8.46 5.72
N VAL A 61 -0.07 7.44 6.34
CA VAL A 61 -0.51 6.21 5.68
C VAL A 61 -1.92 5.87 6.14
N VAL A 62 -2.81 5.62 5.21
CA VAL A 62 -4.20 5.25 5.49
C VAL A 62 -4.62 4.14 4.55
N LEU A 63 -5.17 3.07 5.11
CA LEU A 63 -5.90 2.02 4.42
C LEU A 63 -7.30 1.95 5.03
N GLU A 64 -8.33 2.02 4.19
CA GLU A 64 -9.73 1.95 4.62
C GLU A 64 -10.51 1.04 3.67
N MET A 65 -11.25 0.09 4.24
CA MET A 65 -12.02 -0.88 3.47
C MET A 65 -13.37 -1.15 4.13
N VAL A 66 -14.42 -1.23 3.32
CA VAL A 66 -15.69 -1.83 3.70
C VAL A 66 -15.54 -3.34 3.62
N VAL A 67 -15.88 -4.03 4.69
CA VAL A 67 -15.79 -5.48 4.85
C VAL A 67 -17.16 -6.11 4.66
N SER A 68 -17.23 -7.18 3.87
CA SER A 68 -18.43 -8.02 3.76
C SER A 68 -18.07 -9.45 4.10
N ILE A 69 -18.58 -9.95 5.22
CA ILE A 69 -18.36 -11.32 5.69
C ILE A 69 -19.07 -12.29 4.74
N LEU A 70 -18.32 -13.26 4.21
CA LEU A 70 -18.88 -14.32 3.37
C LEU A 70 -19.18 -15.56 4.20
N ASP A 71 -18.27 -15.92 5.10
CA ASP A 71 -18.37 -17.06 6.01
C ASP A 71 -17.50 -16.82 7.28
N PRO A 72 -17.47 -17.75 8.26
CA PRO A 72 -16.68 -17.56 9.48
C PRO A 72 -15.16 -17.40 9.31
N MET A 73 -14.62 -17.71 8.13
CA MET A 73 -13.19 -17.70 7.81
C MET A 73 -12.84 -16.72 6.68
N THR A 74 -13.81 -16.23 5.90
CA THR A 74 -13.57 -15.40 4.72
C THR A 74 -14.49 -14.17 4.64
N ALA A 75 -13.93 -13.04 4.22
CA ALA A 75 -14.65 -11.79 3.99
C ALA A 75 -14.03 -11.06 2.80
N THR A 76 -14.82 -10.29 2.05
CA THR A 76 -14.28 -9.37 1.04
C THR A 76 -13.97 -8.02 1.68
N GLY A 77 -12.97 -7.33 1.14
CA GLY A 77 -12.66 -5.94 1.45
C GLY A 77 -12.63 -5.11 0.17
N THR A 78 -13.32 -3.97 0.17
CA THR A 78 -13.26 -2.97 -0.92
C THR A 78 -13.12 -1.58 -0.32
N GLY A 79 -12.15 -0.81 -0.81
CA GLY A 79 -11.95 0.57 -0.38
C GLY A 79 -10.75 1.20 -1.04
N ALA A 80 -10.00 2.01 -0.30
CA ALA A 80 -8.88 2.79 -0.83
C ALA A 80 -7.68 2.80 0.12
N PHE A 81 -6.52 3.14 -0.43
CA PHE A 81 -5.33 3.47 0.34
C PHE A 81 -4.75 4.81 -0.10
N SER A 82 -4.01 5.44 0.81
CA SER A 82 -3.27 6.68 0.58
C SER A 82 -1.99 6.65 1.40
N ILE A 83 -0.88 6.98 0.75
CA ILE A 83 0.43 7.19 1.35
C ILE A 83 0.84 8.61 0.96
N THR A 84 0.96 9.48 1.95
CA THR A 84 1.40 10.86 1.80
C THR A 84 2.86 10.96 2.22
N ASP A 85 3.65 11.73 1.49
CA ASP A 85 5.08 11.93 1.73
C ASP A 85 5.36 13.20 2.55
N ASP A 86 6.63 13.62 2.63
CA ASP A 86 7.03 14.73 3.50
C ASP A 86 6.52 16.11 3.05
N ASP A 87 6.34 16.33 1.74
CA ASP A 87 5.89 17.63 1.20
C ASP A 87 4.41 17.65 0.77
N GLY A 88 3.71 16.52 0.90
CA GLY A 88 2.27 16.40 0.74
C GLY A 88 1.84 15.75 -0.56
N ASP A 89 2.77 15.18 -1.32
CA ASP A 89 2.50 14.36 -2.49
C ASP A 89 1.95 12.99 -2.07
N VAL A 90 1.01 12.47 -2.87
CA VAL A 90 0.15 11.35 -2.48
C VAL A 90 0.19 10.23 -3.51
N LEU A 91 0.63 9.05 -3.05
CA LEU A 91 0.40 7.78 -3.71
C LEU A 91 -0.93 7.19 -3.21
N SER A 92 -1.92 7.04 -4.09
CA SER A 92 -3.24 6.53 -3.70
C SER A 92 -3.88 5.69 -4.79
N GLY A 93 -4.84 4.85 -4.40
CA GLY A 93 -5.63 4.05 -5.33
C GLY A 93 -6.72 3.25 -4.64
N GLN A 94 -7.47 2.50 -5.43
CA GLN A 94 -8.48 1.57 -4.95
C GLN A 94 -7.85 0.22 -4.61
N ILE A 95 -8.45 -0.47 -3.65
CA ILE A 95 -8.07 -1.81 -3.20
C ILE A 95 -9.32 -2.70 -3.14
N THR A 96 -9.23 -3.90 -3.69
CA THR A 96 -10.27 -4.92 -3.56
C THR A 96 -9.65 -6.30 -3.40
N GLY A 97 -10.18 -7.11 -2.48
CA GLY A 97 -9.63 -8.43 -2.22
C GLY A 97 -10.40 -9.20 -1.17
N THR A 98 -9.73 -10.21 -0.61
CA THR A 98 -10.31 -11.15 0.34
C THR A 98 -9.45 -11.25 1.60
N PHE A 99 -10.10 -11.10 2.74
CA PHE A 99 -9.57 -11.49 4.04
C PHE A 99 -9.80 -12.98 4.28
N ASN A 100 -8.79 -13.64 4.83
CA ASN A 100 -8.85 -15.04 5.24
C ASN A 100 -8.29 -15.16 6.66
N THR A 101 -8.97 -15.92 7.50
CA THR A 101 -8.44 -16.36 8.79
C THR A 101 -8.32 -17.88 8.84
N PRO A 102 -7.10 -18.45 8.85
CA PRO A 102 -6.92 -19.89 8.98
C PRO A 102 -7.12 -20.39 10.43
N GLY A 103 -7.42 -19.48 11.37
CA GLY A 103 -7.47 -19.74 12.81
C GLY A 103 -6.31 -19.08 13.58
N ALA A 104 -6.24 -19.37 14.88
CA ALA A 104 -5.23 -18.84 15.80
C ALA A 104 -5.15 -17.29 15.89
N GLY A 105 -6.22 -16.58 15.48
CA GLY A 105 -6.26 -15.12 15.46
C GLY A 105 -5.54 -14.48 14.27
N ILE A 106 -4.89 -15.27 13.40
CA ILE A 106 -4.19 -14.78 12.23
C ILE A 106 -5.22 -14.36 11.18
N THR A 107 -5.08 -13.17 10.63
CA THR A 107 -5.86 -12.71 9.48
C THR A 107 -4.94 -12.12 8.44
N PHE A 108 -5.08 -12.56 7.20
CA PHE A 108 -4.37 -11.95 6.08
C PHE A 108 -5.35 -11.52 4.99
N PHE A 109 -5.01 -10.44 4.32
CA PHE A 109 -5.71 -9.92 3.16
C PHE A 109 -4.84 -10.15 1.93
N ALA A 110 -5.46 -10.57 0.83
CA ALA A 110 -4.84 -10.56 -0.49
C ALA A 110 -5.75 -9.80 -1.46
N GLY A 111 -5.22 -8.76 -2.09
CA GLY A 111 -6.01 -7.89 -2.95
C GLY A 111 -5.27 -7.37 -4.17
N LEU A 112 -6.07 -6.77 -5.04
CA LEU A 112 -5.63 -6.05 -6.22
C LEU A 112 -5.71 -4.55 -5.94
N LEU A 113 -4.72 -3.83 -6.46
CA LEU A 113 -4.69 -2.38 -6.49
C LEU A 113 -5.09 -1.91 -7.89
N SER A 114 -5.92 -0.90 -7.98
CA SER A 114 -6.34 -0.30 -9.25
C SER A 114 -6.49 1.20 -9.10
N GLU A 115 -6.54 1.91 -10.23
CA GLU A 115 -6.64 3.38 -10.25
C GLU A 115 -5.49 4.06 -9.47
N VAL A 116 -4.32 3.41 -9.40
CA VAL A 116 -3.22 3.91 -8.59
C VAL A 116 -2.56 5.10 -9.27
N SER A 117 -2.45 6.20 -8.55
CA SER A 117 -1.84 7.45 -9.02
C SER A 117 -0.88 8.01 -7.99
N ILE A 118 0.07 8.81 -8.47
CA ILE A 118 0.99 9.59 -7.65
C ILE A 118 0.80 11.04 -8.07
N THR A 119 0.43 11.91 -7.13
CA THR A 119 0.49 13.35 -7.33
C THR A 119 1.91 13.83 -7.06
N GLY A 120 2.33 14.93 -7.70
CA GLY A 120 3.65 15.50 -7.47
C GLY A 120 4.68 15.19 -8.54
N ASP A 121 5.84 15.83 -8.40
CA ASP A 121 7.01 15.63 -9.26
C ASP A 121 8.03 14.67 -8.62
N SER A 122 8.07 14.62 -7.28
CA SER A 122 8.88 13.71 -6.48
C SER A 122 8.02 12.96 -5.47
N PHE A 123 8.66 12.01 -4.79
CA PHE A 123 8.09 11.33 -3.63
C PHE A 123 9.21 11.26 -2.58
N ASP A 124 9.05 12.01 -1.50
CA ASP A 124 10.11 12.38 -0.56
C ASP A 124 9.87 11.77 0.82
N GLY A 125 10.77 10.87 1.24
CA GLY A 125 10.66 10.21 2.53
C GLY A 125 10.93 11.18 3.68
N PRO A 126 10.08 11.26 4.72
CA PRO A 126 10.29 12.15 5.86
C PRO A 126 11.59 11.86 6.63
N ASP A 127 12.13 10.65 6.50
CA ASP A 127 13.39 10.21 7.13
C ASP A 127 14.52 10.02 6.11
N GLY A 128 14.32 10.53 4.91
CA GLY A 128 15.32 10.62 3.86
C GLY A 128 15.06 9.69 2.68
N GLY A 129 15.82 9.97 1.62
CA GLY A 129 15.65 9.34 0.33
C GLY A 129 14.45 9.90 -0.44
N SER A 130 14.56 9.91 -1.76
CA SER A 130 13.51 10.42 -2.63
C SER A 130 13.62 9.81 -4.01
N PHE A 131 12.53 9.85 -4.77
CA PHE A 131 12.54 9.49 -6.18
C PHE A 131 11.61 10.38 -7.00
N VAL A 132 11.87 10.47 -8.30
CA VAL A 132 10.99 11.18 -9.24
C VAL A 132 9.69 10.38 -9.42
N ALA A 133 8.54 11.02 -9.23
CA ALA A 133 7.21 10.39 -9.29
C ALA A 133 6.80 9.93 -10.71
N ASP A 134 7.51 10.38 -11.76
CA ASP A 134 7.36 9.89 -13.12
C ASP A 134 7.83 8.42 -13.25
N LEU A 135 6.90 7.48 -13.05
CA LEU A 135 7.14 6.06 -13.23
C LEU A 135 6.87 5.63 -14.68
N PRO A 136 7.66 4.67 -15.23
CA PRO A 136 7.43 4.16 -16.58
C PRO A 136 6.01 3.65 -16.80
N GLY A 137 5.40 4.10 -17.90
CA GLY A 137 4.01 3.82 -18.24
C GLY A 137 3.14 5.07 -18.11
N ARG A 138 1.82 4.89 -18.22
CA ARG A 138 0.87 5.96 -17.93
C ARG A 138 0.04 5.55 -16.72
N GLN A 139 -0.14 6.48 -15.79
CA GLN A 139 -1.15 6.38 -14.75
C GLN A 139 -2.56 6.28 -15.39
N PRO A 140 -3.52 5.60 -14.75
CA PRO A 140 -3.36 4.87 -13.48
C PRO A 140 -2.58 3.57 -13.62
N TYR A 141 -1.96 3.14 -12.52
CA TYR A 141 -1.29 1.85 -12.41
C TYR A 141 -2.20 0.81 -11.75
N ASP A 142 -1.91 -0.46 -12.04
CA ASP A 142 -2.49 -1.61 -11.35
C ASP A 142 -1.41 -2.28 -10.50
N GLY A 143 -1.83 -3.03 -9.49
CA GLY A 143 -0.91 -3.73 -8.60
C GLY A 143 -1.58 -4.83 -7.79
N ALA A 144 -0.82 -5.35 -6.84
CA ALA A 144 -1.31 -6.29 -5.84
C ALA A 144 -0.85 -5.82 -4.45
N SER A 145 -1.60 -6.24 -3.44
CA SER A 145 -1.28 -5.94 -2.05
C SER A 145 -1.59 -7.12 -1.14
N VAL A 146 -0.90 -7.14 -0.01
CA VAL A 146 -1.13 -8.06 1.10
C VAL A 146 -1.19 -7.26 2.39
N SER A 147 -2.07 -7.68 3.30
CA SER A 147 -2.02 -7.21 4.68
C SER A 147 -2.03 -8.37 5.64
N LEU A 148 -1.41 -8.21 6.80
CA LEU A 148 -1.36 -9.23 7.85
C LEU A 148 -1.59 -8.57 9.21
N PHE A 149 -2.44 -9.18 10.03
CA PHE A 149 -2.63 -8.81 11.43
C PHE A 149 -3.05 -10.00 12.28
N ILE A 150 -2.87 -9.88 13.60
CA ILE A 150 -3.20 -10.93 14.57
C ILE A 150 -4.15 -10.37 15.63
N LEU A 151 -5.32 -11.00 15.77
CA LEU A 151 -6.29 -10.70 16.81
C LEU A 151 -6.19 -11.70 17.95
N SER A 152 -5.74 -11.25 19.12
CA SER A 152 -5.75 -12.07 20.33
C SER A 152 -7.20 -12.27 20.83
N GLY A 153 -7.56 -13.50 21.21
CA GLY A 153 -8.89 -13.81 21.76
C GLY A 153 -10.00 -14.09 20.75
N GLY A 154 -9.66 -14.29 19.47
CA GLY A 154 -10.55 -14.83 18.42
C GLY A 154 -11.68 -13.88 17.97
N GLY A 155 -12.10 -14.03 16.71
CA GLY A 155 -13.19 -13.26 16.12
C GLY A 155 -12.78 -12.62 14.79
N PHE A 156 -13.42 -13.05 13.71
CA PHE A 156 -13.19 -12.56 12.36
C PHE A 156 -14.29 -11.58 11.99
N PHE A 157 -14.00 -10.28 12.11
CA PHE A 157 -14.95 -9.19 11.83
C PHE A 157 -16.33 -9.32 12.52
N ASN A 158 -16.41 -10.05 13.63
CA ASN A 158 -17.64 -10.28 14.39
C ASN A 158 -17.70 -9.51 15.72
N ARG A 159 -16.70 -8.68 15.98
CA ARG A 159 -16.59 -7.76 17.11
C ARG A 159 -15.71 -6.58 16.70
N ASP A 160 -15.89 -5.46 17.38
CA ASP A 160 -15.02 -4.30 17.20
C ASP A 160 -13.62 -4.61 17.72
N PHE A 161 -12.62 -3.97 17.11
CA PHE A 161 -11.26 -3.93 17.64
C PHE A 161 -10.59 -2.62 17.27
N GLU A 162 -9.58 -2.24 18.06
CA GLU A 162 -8.76 -1.06 17.84
C GLU A 162 -7.32 -1.37 18.25
N ASN A 163 -6.37 -0.57 17.75
CA ASN A 163 -4.96 -0.63 18.08
C ASN A 163 -4.35 -2.03 17.88
N VAL A 164 -4.68 -2.65 16.75
CA VAL A 164 -4.09 -3.92 16.31
C VAL A 164 -2.99 -3.62 15.29
N SER A 165 -1.76 -4.10 15.51
CA SER A 165 -0.68 -3.94 14.53
C SER A 165 -1.05 -4.62 13.21
N VAL A 166 -1.06 -3.82 12.13
CA VAL A 166 -1.31 -4.26 10.76
C VAL A 166 -0.06 -4.01 9.94
N GLN A 167 0.38 -5.04 9.23
CA GLN A 167 1.33 -4.93 8.12
C GLN A 167 0.56 -4.73 6.82
N PHE A 168 1.05 -3.83 5.96
CA PHE A 168 0.48 -3.55 4.63
C PHE A 168 1.59 -3.37 3.60
N ASP A 169 1.62 -4.27 2.62
CA ASP A 169 2.59 -4.28 1.54
C ASP A 169 1.90 -4.23 0.18
N GLY A 170 2.53 -3.57 -0.79
CA GLY A 170 2.03 -3.49 -2.15
C GLY A 170 3.10 -3.39 -3.21
N GLN A 171 2.75 -3.85 -4.40
CA GLN A 171 3.61 -3.77 -5.58
C GLN A 171 2.79 -3.35 -6.81
N LEU A 172 3.25 -2.30 -7.48
CA LEU A 172 2.64 -1.75 -8.69
C LEU A 172 3.33 -2.26 -9.94
N LEU A 173 2.55 -2.76 -10.88
CA LEU A 173 3.02 -3.17 -12.20
C LEU A 173 3.11 -1.95 -13.14
N PRO A 174 4.13 -1.88 -14.01
CA PRO A 174 4.12 -0.93 -15.12
C PRO A 174 2.90 -1.17 -16.01
N SER A 175 2.18 -0.12 -16.42
CA SER A 175 1.08 -0.25 -17.38
C SER A 175 1.53 -1.04 -18.63
N PRO A 176 0.71 -1.94 -19.22
CA PRO A 176 1.13 -2.85 -20.29
C PRO A 176 1.82 -2.18 -21.49
N GLY A 177 1.50 -0.91 -21.78
CA GLY A 177 2.13 -0.15 -22.87
C GLY A 177 3.63 0.13 -22.69
N SER A 178 4.14 0.11 -21.45
CA SER A 178 5.56 0.36 -21.15
C SER A 178 6.47 -0.84 -21.44
N ILE A 179 5.93 -2.07 -21.43
CA ILE A 179 6.67 -3.29 -21.79
C ILE A 179 6.84 -3.37 -23.31
N VAL A 180 5.84 -2.94 -24.07
CA VAL A 180 5.88 -2.94 -25.55
C VAL A 180 6.93 -1.96 -26.08
N LEU A 181 7.17 -0.82 -25.42
CA LEU A 181 8.15 0.17 -25.88
C LEU A 181 9.61 -0.32 -25.72
N LEU A 182 9.90 -1.09 -24.66
CA LEU A 182 11.21 -1.76 -24.51
C LEU A 182 11.41 -2.86 -25.57
N GLY A 183 10.36 -3.59 -25.95
CA GLY A 183 10.40 -4.59 -27.02
C GLY A 183 10.50 -3.98 -28.43
N ALA A 184 9.77 -2.91 -28.71
CA ALA A 184 9.71 -2.28 -30.03
C ALA A 184 10.94 -1.41 -30.34
N GLY A 185 11.51 -0.72 -29.35
CA GLY A 185 12.76 0.04 -29.51
C GLY A 185 13.94 -0.86 -29.90
N SER A 186 13.95 -2.08 -29.35
CA SER A 186 14.96 -3.11 -29.66
C SER A 186 14.83 -3.65 -31.09
N LEU A 187 13.60 -3.82 -31.60
CA LEU A 187 13.34 -4.32 -32.96
C LEU A 187 13.62 -3.28 -34.05
N ILE A 188 13.33 -1.99 -33.81
CA ILE A 188 13.64 -0.92 -34.78
C ILE A 188 15.16 -0.70 -34.88
N ALA A 189 15.90 -0.82 -33.78
CA ALA A 189 17.36 -0.75 -33.78
C ALA A 189 18.02 -1.93 -34.54
N LEU A 190 17.42 -3.11 -34.50
CA LEU A 190 17.88 -4.29 -35.25
C LEU A 190 17.59 -4.19 -36.76
N HIS A 191 16.52 -3.50 -37.16
CA HIS A 191 16.20 -3.32 -38.58
C HIS A 191 17.07 -2.28 -39.30
N ARG A 192 17.66 -1.33 -38.56
CA ARG A 192 18.62 -0.36 -39.10
C ARG A 192 20.04 -0.89 -39.30
N ARG A 193 20.31 -2.14 -38.91
CA ARG A 193 21.61 -2.82 -39.08
C ARG A 193 21.64 -3.85 -40.22
N ARG A 194 20.65 -3.82 -41.12
CA ARG A 194 20.68 -4.57 -42.38
C ARG A 194 20.90 -3.64 -43.56
#